data_AF-A0A9Q5YL07-F1
#
_entry.id   AF-A0A9Q5YL07-F1
#
_cell.length_a   1.000
_cell.length_b   1.000
_cell.length_c   1.000
_cell.angle_alpha   90.00
_cell.angle_beta   90.00
_cell.angle_gamma   90.00
#
_symmetry.space_group_name_H-M   'P 1'
#
loop_
_entity.id
_entity.type
_entity.pdbx_description
1 polymer ?
#
loop_
_entity_poly.entity_id
_entity_poly.type
_entity_poly.pdbx_seq_one_letter_code
_entity_poly.pdbx_strand_id
1 'polypeptide(L)'
;MSKQLKILGLTELDLNQINTHTIDLGPVPVHWVRKHRLLPFYYKNSKHLIAISQYQDLTVLKSLTLLTGHYFHPVLCETDALQSAVQHLLQQEKLKTKLTTAKNSVSQHINQLILHAIEQRASDIHLEPYEQDYRIRLRIDGKLLHSHSLPQTSSAVSVATSVGILHIQ
;
A
#
# COMPACT_ATOMS: atom_id res chain seq x y z
N MET A 1 31.55 10.67 -12.53
CA MET A 1 30.32 11.04 -11.80
C MET A 1 30.43 10.88 -10.27
N SER A 2 31.54 10.38 -9.70
CA SER A 2 31.67 10.02 -8.26
C SER A 2 31.83 11.18 -7.26
N LYS A 3 32.12 12.41 -7.70
CA LYS A 3 32.39 13.54 -6.79
C LYS A 3 31.14 14.21 -6.20
N GLN A 4 29.99 14.10 -6.87
CA GLN A 4 28.74 14.77 -6.43
C GLN A 4 27.99 13.97 -5.36
N LEU A 5 28.22 12.65 -5.29
CA LEU A 5 27.54 11.74 -4.37
C LEU A 5 27.94 11.94 -2.90
N LYS A 6 29.22 12.24 -2.65
CA LYS A 6 29.71 12.49 -1.28
C LYS A 6 29.17 13.77 -0.65
N ILE A 7 28.73 14.75 -1.44
CA ILE A 7 28.27 16.06 -0.96
C ILE A 7 26.87 15.95 -0.32
N LEU A 8 26.08 14.95 -0.69
CA LEU A 8 24.71 14.75 -0.20
C LEU A 8 24.61 13.70 0.93
N GLY A 9 25.74 13.14 1.38
CA GLY A 9 25.75 12.13 2.45
C GLY A 9 25.11 10.80 2.06
N LEU A 10 24.97 10.52 0.76
CA LEU A 10 24.37 9.28 0.28
C LEU A 10 25.42 8.18 0.15
N THR A 11 25.11 7.02 0.72
CA THR A 11 25.89 5.81 0.54
C THR A 11 25.48 5.16 -0.79
N GLU A 12 26.45 4.65 -1.55
CA GLU A 12 26.17 3.78 -2.71
C GLU A 12 25.95 2.35 -2.24
N LEU A 13 24.99 1.67 -2.84
CA LEU A 13 24.62 0.30 -2.52
C LEU A 13 24.58 -0.55 -3.78
N ASP A 14 25.36 -1.61 -3.76
CA ASP A 14 25.29 -2.66 -4.76
C ASP A 14 24.16 -3.63 -4.42
N LEU A 15 23.04 -3.51 -5.14
CA LEU A 15 21.87 -4.36 -4.94
C LEU A 15 22.14 -5.82 -5.33
N ASN A 16 23.18 -6.12 -6.12
CA ASN A 16 23.51 -7.50 -6.51
C ASN A 16 24.09 -8.32 -5.35
N GLN A 17 24.59 -7.65 -4.30
CA GLN A 17 25.17 -8.31 -3.12
C GLN A 17 24.14 -8.52 -2.00
N ILE A 18 22.90 -8.09 -2.19
CA ILE A 18 21.84 -8.16 -1.18
C ILE A 18 20.85 -9.26 -1.55
N ASN A 19 20.50 -10.08 -0.57
CA ASN A 19 19.43 -11.03 -0.74
C ASN A 19 18.08 -10.31 -0.79
N THR A 20 17.59 -10.04 -2.00
CA THR A 20 16.33 -9.33 -2.22
C THR A 20 15.10 -10.14 -1.81
N HIS A 21 15.25 -11.45 -1.56
CA HIS A 21 14.13 -12.33 -1.22
C HIS A 21 13.63 -12.19 0.21
N THR A 22 14.41 -11.56 1.10
CA THR A 22 14.02 -11.34 2.50
C THR A 22 13.67 -9.88 2.80
N ILE A 23 13.51 -9.07 1.75
CA ILE A 23 13.17 -7.66 1.91
C ILE A 23 11.73 -7.55 2.43
N ASP A 24 11.60 -6.92 3.59
CA ASP A 24 10.32 -6.48 4.14
C ASP A 24 10.02 -5.05 3.63
N LEU A 25 8.78 -4.83 3.21
CA LEU A 25 8.28 -3.52 2.81
C LEU A 25 8.13 -2.58 4.00
N GLY A 26 7.96 -3.12 5.21
CA GLY A 26 7.64 -2.35 6.39
C GLY A 26 6.40 -1.47 6.16
N PRO A 27 6.44 -0.16 6.48
CA PRO A 27 5.30 0.74 6.31
C PRO A 27 5.15 1.29 4.88
N VAL A 28 6.00 0.90 3.92
CA VAL A 28 5.98 1.45 2.56
C VAL A 28 4.88 0.78 1.73
N PRO A 29 3.88 1.52 1.21
CA PRO A 29 2.83 0.91 0.41
C PRO A 29 3.36 0.33 -0.91
N VAL A 30 2.92 -0.87 -1.28
CA VAL A 30 3.32 -1.58 -2.52
C VAL A 30 3.18 -0.71 -3.78
N HIS A 31 2.10 0.09 -3.86
CA HIS A 31 1.88 0.95 -5.02
C HIS A 31 2.89 2.10 -5.13
N TRP A 32 3.48 2.55 -4.01
CA TRP A 32 4.58 3.54 -4.00
C TRP A 32 5.86 2.96 -4.54
N VAL A 33 6.22 1.73 -4.13
CA VAL A 33 7.36 0.98 -4.67
C VAL A 33 7.30 0.95 -6.19
N ARG A 34 6.13 0.59 -6.75
CA ARG A 34 5.93 0.53 -8.20
C ARG A 34 5.96 1.91 -8.87
N LYS A 35 5.21 2.88 -8.34
CA LYS A 35 5.01 4.19 -8.97
C LYS A 35 6.27 5.05 -8.94
N HIS A 36 6.99 5.03 -7.83
CA HIS A 36 8.12 5.88 -7.56
C HIS A 36 9.46 5.14 -7.61
N ARG A 37 9.45 3.86 -8.01
CA ARG A 37 10.66 3.01 -8.14
C ARG A 37 11.52 3.04 -6.87
N LEU A 38 10.87 2.84 -5.72
CA LEU A 38 11.53 2.83 -4.42
C LEU A 38 11.70 1.39 -3.96
N LEU A 39 12.84 1.08 -3.36
CA LEU A 39 13.06 -0.23 -2.74
C LEU A 39 13.46 -0.06 -1.27
N PRO A 40 12.56 -0.27 -0.31
CA PRO A 40 12.98 -0.39 1.09
C PRO A 40 13.89 -1.62 1.21
N PHE A 41 15.02 -1.51 1.92
CA PHE A 41 15.92 -2.66 2.09
C PHE A 41 16.27 -2.95 3.54
N TYR A 42 16.07 -1.99 4.43
CA TYR A 42 16.37 -2.17 5.84
C TYR A 42 15.42 -1.38 6.73
N TYR A 43 14.89 -2.07 7.75
CA TYR A 43 13.98 -1.51 8.72
C TYR A 43 14.37 -2.01 10.12
N LYS A 44 15.20 -1.26 10.86
CA LYS A 44 15.58 -1.64 12.24
C LYS A 44 16.01 -0.43 13.07
N ASN A 45 15.60 -0.39 14.35
CA ASN A 45 16.11 0.52 15.40
C ASN A 45 16.28 1.97 14.91
N SER A 46 15.21 2.55 14.35
CA SER A 46 15.14 3.93 13.83
C SER A 46 15.92 4.24 12.55
N LYS A 47 16.57 3.24 11.93
CA LYS A 47 17.22 3.38 10.62
C LYS A 47 16.39 2.68 9.57
N HIS A 48 15.70 3.47 8.76
CA HIS A 48 15.00 3.01 7.57
C HIS A 48 15.80 3.43 6.36
N LEU A 49 16.24 2.46 5.57
CA LEU A 49 17.05 2.72 4.39
C LEU A 49 16.24 2.37 3.14
N ILE A 50 16.26 3.27 2.16
CA ILE A 50 15.49 3.14 0.93
C ILE A 50 16.40 3.37 -0.27
N ALA A 51 16.42 2.40 -1.17
CA ALA A 51 17.20 2.48 -2.39
C ALA A 51 16.45 3.29 -3.44
N ILE A 52 17.18 4.22 -4.07
CA ILE A 52 16.71 5.11 -5.13
C ILE A 52 17.71 5.06 -6.30
N SER A 53 17.22 5.24 -7.53
CA SER A 53 18.10 5.29 -8.71
C SER A 53 18.48 6.72 -9.09
N GLN A 54 17.73 7.73 -8.63
CA GLN A 54 17.97 9.13 -8.98
C GLN A 54 17.71 10.09 -7.81
N TYR A 55 18.52 11.15 -7.74
CA TYR A 55 18.43 12.21 -6.72
C TYR A 55 17.16 13.06 -6.78
N GLN A 56 16.47 13.09 -7.92
CA GLN A 56 15.28 13.92 -8.10
C GLN A 56 14.07 13.36 -7.32
N ASP A 57 14.17 12.11 -6.86
CA ASP A 57 13.12 11.41 -6.13
C ASP A 57 13.08 11.75 -4.63
N LEU A 58 13.98 12.61 -4.12
CA LEU A 58 14.05 12.94 -2.68
C LEU A 58 12.78 13.62 -2.14
N THR A 59 12.01 14.32 -2.99
CA THR A 59 10.71 14.90 -2.59
C THR A 59 9.70 13.82 -2.25
N VAL A 60 9.77 12.66 -2.91
CA VAL A 60 8.90 11.51 -2.64
C VAL A 60 9.15 10.98 -1.23
N LEU A 61 10.40 11.03 -0.76
CA LEU A 61 10.74 10.59 0.60
C LEU A 61 10.10 11.46 1.67
N LYS A 62 10.00 12.78 1.45
CA LYS A 62 9.28 13.67 2.38
C LYS A 62 7.81 13.29 2.49
N SER A 63 7.17 13.03 1.36
CA SER A 63 5.77 12.59 1.34
C SER A 63 5.59 11.21 1.97
N LEU A 64 6.54 10.29 1.75
CA LEU A 64 6.54 8.97 2.38
C LEU A 64 6.75 9.08 3.89
N THR A 65 7.61 9.99 4.36
CA THR A 65 7.79 10.27 5.79
C THR A 65 6.54 10.88 6.41
N LEU A 66 5.88 11.82 5.74
CA LEU A 66 4.61 12.36 6.20
C LEU A 66 3.52 11.29 6.32
N LEU A 67 3.45 10.38 5.33
CA LEU A 67 2.45 9.32 5.28
C LEU A 67 2.70 8.24 6.34
N THR A 68 3.95 7.82 6.50
CA THR A 68 4.30 6.65 7.33
C THR A 68 4.73 7.02 8.74
N GLY A 69 5.09 8.29 8.99
CA GLY A 69 5.73 8.73 10.23
C GLY A 69 7.21 8.32 10.37
N HIS A 70 7.80 7.68 9.35
CA HIS A 70 9.17 7.15 9.41
C HIS A 70 10.11 7.96 8.51
N TYR A 71 11.30 8.27 9.02
CA TYR A 71 12.34 8.91 8.22
C TYR A 71 13.14 7.88 7.44
N PHE A 72 13.19 8.04 6.11
CA PHE A 72 13.94 7.15 5.24
C PHE A 72 15.23 7.81 4.79
N HIS A 73 16.34 7.11 5.00
CA HIS A 73 17.65 7.48 4.51
C HIS A 73 17.80 6.95 3.07
N PRO A 74 17.98 7.84 2.08
CA PRO A 74 18.19 7.43 0.72
C PRO A 74 19.55 6.78 0.54
N VAL A 75 19.58 5.75 -0.29
CA VAL A 75 20.79 5.04 -0.68
C VAL A 75 20.75 4.89 -2.19
N LEU A 76 21.83 5.23 -2.87
CA LEU A 76 21.84 5.20 -4.33
C LEU A 76 22.24 3.83 -4.85
N CYS A 77 21.59 3.44 -5.93
CA CYS A 77 21.83 2.18 -6.59
C CYS A 77 21.72 2.35 -8.11
N GLU A 78 22.22 1.34 -8.83
CA GLU A 78 22.08 1.30 -10.28
C GLU A 78 20.61 1.12 -10.69
N THR A 79 20.22 1.80 -11.77
CA THR A 79 18.83 1.83 -12.23
C THR A 79 18.34 0.43 -12.61
N ASP A 80 19.15 -0.34 -13.33
CA ASP A 80 18.79 -1.67 -13.82
C ASP A 80 18.65 -2.66 -12.67
N ALA A 81 19.57 -2.61 -11.70
CA ALA A 81 19.52 -3.43 -10.50
C ALA A 81 18.28 -3.11 -9.64
N LEU A 82 17.94 -1.82 -9.48
CA LEU A 82 16.75 -1.39 -8.76
C LEU A 82 15.47 -1.87 -9.45
N GLN A 83 15.40 -1.73 -10.76
CA GLN A 83 14.24 -2.16 -11.53
C GLN A 83 14.02 -3.67 -11.41
N SER A 84 15.09 -4.46 -11.53
CA SER A 84 15.05 -5.90 -11.34
C SER A 84 14.54 -6.26 -9.94
N ALA A 85 15.12 -5.67 -8.90
CA ALA A 85 14.74 -5.93 -7.51
C ALA A 85 13.29 -5.54 -7.20
N VAL A 86 12.83 -4.37 -7.66
CA VAL A 86 11.44 -3.93 -7.51
C VAL A 86 10.49 -4.91 -8.21
N GLN A 87 10.82 -5.36 -9.42
CA GLN A 87 9.99 -6.31 -10.15
C GLN A 87 9.85 -7.64 -9.40
N HIS A 88 10.96 -8.17 -8.85
CA HIS A 88 10.95 -9.39 -8.05
C HIS A 88 10.09 -9.25 -6.78
N LEU A 89 10.23 -8.14 -6.05
CA LEU A 89 9.45 -7.86 -4.85
C LEU A 89 7.95 -7.80 -5.15
N LEU A 90 7.55 -7.07 -6.19
CA LEU A 90 6.15 -6.97 -6.60
C LEU A 90 5.56 -8.32 -7.00
N GLN A 91 6.35 -9.21 -7.61
CA GLN A 91 5.92 -10.55 -7.94
C GLN A 91 5.69 -11.42 -6.70
N GLN A 92 6.57 -11.32 -5.70
CA GLN A 92 6.42 -12.02 -4.42
C GLN A 92 5.17 -11.55 -3.66
N GLU A 93 4.94 -10.23 -3.61
CA GLU A 93 3.74 -9.66 -2.97
C GLU A 93 2.45 -10.09 -3.65
N LYS A 94 2.43 -10.16 -4.99
CA LYS A 94 1.30 -10.75 -5.73
C LYS A 94 1.05 -12.20 -5.35
N LEU A 95 2.10 -12.99 -5.17
CA LEU A 95 1.99 -14.40 -4.81
C LEU A 95 1.50 -14.58 -3.37
N LYS A 96 2.03 -13.80 -2.41
CA LYS A 96 1.54 -13.73 -1.03
C LYS A 96 0.06 -13.31 -0.98
N THR A 97 -0.30 -12.27 -1.71
CA THR A 97 -1.69 -11.80 -1.82
C THR A 97 -2.59 -12.91 -2.37
N LYS A 98 -2.18 -13.62 -3.43
CA LYS A 98 -2.97 -14.72 -4.00
C LYS A 98 -3.18 -15.87 -3.00
N LEU A 99 -2.16 -16.17 -2.19
CA LEU A 99 -2.22 -17.18 -1.13
C LEU A 99 -3.14 -16.75 0.03
N THR A 100 -3.13 -15.47 0.44
CA THR A 100 -4.04 -14.95 1.48
C THR A 100 -5.48 -14.82 0.98
N THR A 101 -5.67 -14.49 -0.30
CA THR A 101 -6.97 -14.42 -0.97
C THR A 101 -7.63 -15.81 -1.10
N ALA A 102 -6.89 -16.91 -0.91
CA ALA A 102 -7.50 -18.25 -0.86
C ALA A 102 -8.30 -18.52 0.44
N LYS A 103 -8.16 -17.69 1.48
CA LYS A 103 -8.94 -17.76 2.73
C LYS A 103 -9.78 -16.50 2.89
N ASN A 104 -11.03 -16.51 2.43
CA ASN A 104 -12.12 -15.55 2.76
C ASN A 104 -11.65 -14.14 3.17
N SER A 105 -10.86 -13.49 2.32
CA SER A 105 -10.21 -12.22 2.65
C SER A 105 -11.21 -11.07 2.66
N VAL A 106 -10.97 -10.05 3.48
CA VAL A 106 -11.80 -8.83 3.51
C VAL A 106 -11.87 -8.18 2.12
N SER A 107 -10.76 -8.18 1.36
CA SER A 107 -10.71 -7.65 -0.01
C SER A 107 -11.64 -8.38 -0.98
N GLN A 108 -11.81 -9.70 -0.86
CA GLN A 108 -12.77 -10.44 -1.67
C GLN A 108 -14.21 -10.08 -1.32
N HIS A 109 -14.52 -9.96 -0.03
CA HIS A 109 -15.86 -9.53 0.42
C HIS A 109 -16.18 -8.12 -0.06
N ILE A 110 -15.22 -7.19 -0.03
CA ILE A 110 -15.38 -5.84 -0.57
C ILE A 110 -15.60 -5.89 -2.09
N ASN A 111 -14.81 -6.68 -2.83
CA ASN A 111 -14.99 -6.82 -4.27
C ASN A 111 -16.37 -7.41 -4.63
N GLN A 112 -16.82 -8.43 -3.90
CA GLN A 112 -18.16 -9.02 -4.07
C GLN A 112 -19.26 -8.00 -3.74
N LEU A 113 -19.08 -7.19 -2.69
CA LEU A 113 -20.01 -6.12 -2.35
C LEU A 113 -20.14 -5.09 -3.46
N ILE A 114 -19.01 -4.66 -4.05
CA ILE A 114 -19.01 -3.70 -5.17
C ILE A 114 -19.72 -4.29 -6.38
N LEU A 115 -19.43 -5.54 -6.74
CA LEU A 115 -20.12 -6.22 -7.85
C LEU A 115 -21.62 -6.33 -7.59
N HIS A 116 -22.02 -6.71 -6.37
CA HIS A 116 -23.42 -6.76 -5.99
C HIS A 116 -24.10 -5.38 -6.08
N ALA A 117 -23.44 -4.31 -5.64
CA ALA A 117 -23.96 -2.95 -5.77
C ALA A 117 -24.17 -2.54 -7.23
N ILE A 118 -23.25 -2.90 -8.12
CA ILE A 118 -23.36 -2.66 -9.58
C ILE A 118 -24.54 -3.46 -10.16
N GLU A 119 -24.66 -4.75 -9.83
CA GLU A 119 -25.77 -5.61 -10.27
C GLU A 119 -27.13 -5.03 -9.85
N GLN A 120 -27.21 -4.49 -8.64
CA GLN A 120 -28.40 -3.84 -8.10
C GLN A 120 -28.61 -2.41 -8.60
N ARG A 121 -27.73 -1.89 -9.48
CA ARG A 121 -27.74 -0.49 -9.96
C ARG A 121 -27.77 0.52 -8.80
N ALA A 122 -27.05 0.21 -7.73
CA ALA A 122 -26.93 1.11 -6.60
C ALA A 122 -26.07 2.32 -6.99
N SER A 123 -26.61 3.51 -6.76
CA SER A 123 -25.89 4.78 -6.91
C SER A 123 -24.82 5.00 -5.84
N ASP A 124 -24.99 4.40 -4.66
CA ASP A 124 -24.11 4.61 -3.51
C ASP A 124 -24.04 3.36 -2.62
N ILE A 125 -22.86 3.12 -2.06
CA ILE A 125 -22.62 2.17 -0.98
C ILE A 125 -22.28 2.96 0.28
N HIS A 126 -23.03 2.73 1.36
CA HIS A 126 -22.77 3.28 2.68
C HIS A 126 -22.19 2.20 3.60
N LEU A 127 -21.09 2.52 4.27
CA LEU A 127 -20.45 1.68 5.29
C LEU A 127 -20.54 2.41 6.63
N GLU A 128 -21.40 1.91 7.52
CA GLU A 128 -21.68 2.47 8.84
C GLU A 128 -21.01 1.60 9.91
N PRO A 129 -19.97 2.10 10.62
CA PRO A 129 -19.38 1.37 11.73
C PRO A 129 -20.34 1.35 12.93
N TYR A 130 -20.58 0.16 13.49
CA TYR A 130 -21.29 -0.06 14.74
C TYR A 130 -20.35 -0.70 15.77
N GLU A 131 -20.78 -0.84 17.03
CA GLU A 131 -19.90 -1.28 18.13
C GLU A 131 -19.31 -2.70 17.93
N GLN A 132 -19.99 -3.58 17.20
CA GLN A 132 -19.56 -4.97 17.02
C GLN A 132 -19.52 -5.42 15.54
N ASP A 133 -20.11 -4.64 14.65
CA ASP A 133 -20.22 -4.95 13.23
C ASP A 133 -20.11 -3.69 12.36
N TYR A 134 -20.02 -3.90 11.05
CA TYR A 134 -20.21 -2.87 10.04
C TYR A 134 -21.54 -3.11 9.35
N ARG A 135 -22.39 -2.09 9.29
CA ARG A 135 -23.64 -2.11 8.53
C ARG A 135 -23.41 -1.55 7.14
N ILE A 136 -23.88 -2.28 6.13
CA ILE A 136 -23.78 -1.89 4.73
C ILE A 136 -25.17 -1.56 4.18
N ARG A 137 -25.29 -0.40 3.53
CA ARG A 137 -26.53 0.03 2.88
C ARG A 137 -26.27 0.45 1.43
N LEU A 138 -27.20 0.14 0.54
CA LEU A 138 -27.13 0.51 -0.87
C LEU A 138 -28.22 1.53 -1.18
N ARG A 139 -27.88 2.60 -1.90
CA ARG A 139 -28.88 3.52 -2.46
C ARG A 139 -29.25 3.07 -3.86
N ILE A 140 -30.43 2.49 -4.03
CA ILE A 140 -30.95 1.98 -5.31
C ILE A 140 -32.19 2.80 -5.66
N ASP A 141 -32.21 3.40 -6.85
CA ASP A 141 -33.30 4.25 -7.33
C ASP A 141 -33.73 5.33 -6.31
N GLY A 142 -32.74 5.91 -5.62
CA GLY A 142 -32.95 6.94 -4.60
C GLY A 142 -33.42 6.44 -3.22
N LYS A 143 -33.66 5.14 -3.04
CA LYS A 143 -34.04 4.53 -1.75
C LYS A 143 -32.86 3.82 -1.10
N LEU A 144 -32.71 4.01 0.21
CA LEU A 144 -31.59 3.47 0.97
C LEU A 144 -31.97 2.13 1.63
N LEU A 145 -31.54 1.02 1.03
CA LEU A 145 -31.87 -0.35 1.45
C LEU A 145 -30.73 -0.97 2.28
N HIS A 146 -31.08 -1.77 3.29
CA HIS A 146 -30.11 -2.51 4.10
C HIS A 146 -29.72 -3.80 3.37
N SER A 147 -28.42 -4.06 3.16
CA SER A 147 -27.96 -5.23 2.39
C SER A 147 -27.17 -6.25 3.21
N HIS A 148 -26.36 -5.84 4.19
CA HIS A 148 -25.53 -6.78 4.97
C HIS A 148 -24.92 -6.21 6.26
N SER A 149 -24.51 -7.11 7.17
CA SER A 149 -23.65 -6.83 8.32
C SER A 149 -22.33 -7.62 8.20
N LEU A 150 -21.17 -6.98 8.38
CA LEU A 150 -19.86 -7.63 8.44
C LEU A 150 -19.34 -7.66 9.88
N PRO A 151 -18.88 -8.80 10.42
CA PRO A 151 -18.29 -8.85 11.77
C PRO A 151 -16.99 -8.04 11.83
N GLN A 152 -16.81 -7.24 12.89
CA GLN A 152 -15.53 -6.57 13.12
C GLN A 152 -14.46 -7.59 13.49
N THR A 153 -13.53 -7.87 12.57
CA THR A 153 -12.29 -8.56 12.92
C THR A 153 -11.29 -7.55 13.47
N SER A 154 -10.58 -7.93 14.55
CA SER A 154 -9.93 -7.07 15.53
C SER A 154 -8.70 -6.25 15.06
N SER A 155 -8.55 -5.97 13.76
CA SER A 155 -7.45 -5.14 13.24
C SER A 155 -7.89 -3.94 12.39
N ALA A 156 -9.20 -3.70 12.22
CA ALA A 156 -9.73 -2.52 11.53
C ALA A 156 -10.25 -1.46 12.52
N VAL A 157 -9.45 -1.11 13.53
CA VAL A 157 -9.72 0.05 14.41
C VAL A 157 -8.75 1.18 14.04
N SER A 158 -9.14 1.97 13.04
CA SER A 158 -8.86 3.41 12.92
C SER A 158 -9.20 3.89 11.50
N VAL A 159 -10.49 4.09 11.26
CA VAL A 159 -10.96 5.14 10.34
C VAL A 159 -12.35 5.55 10.84
N ALA A 160 -12.37 6.21 12.00
CA ALA A 160 -13.52 7.02 12.35
C ALA A 160 -13.51 8.26 11.43
N THR A 161 -14.70 8.57 10.91
CA THR A 161 -15.06 9.84 10.26
C THR A 161 -14.60 10.02 8.81
N SER A 162 -15.14 9.20 7.92
CA SER A 162 -15.57 9.68 6.60
C SER A 162 -16.79 8.87 6.21
N VAL A 163 -17.92 9.52 6.04
CA VAL A 163 -19.08 8.98 5.32
C VAL A 163 -18.59 8.74 3.88
N GLY A 164 -17.97 7.57 3.67
CA GLY A 164 -17.38 7.19 2.40
C GLY A 164 -18.48 6.80 1.44
N ILE A 165 -19.14 7.79 0.85
CA ILE A 165 -20.05 7.58 -0.27
C ILE A 165 -19.20 7.16 -1.47
N LEU A 166 -19.24 5.89 -1.83
CA LEU A 166 -18.70 5.43 -3.11
C LEU A 166 -19.79 5.59 -4.16
N HIS A 167 -19.67 6.63 -5.00
CA HIS A 167 -20.56 6.84 -6.13
C HIS A 167 -20.19 5.89 -7.26
N ILE A 168 -21.15 5.09 -7.72
CA ILE A 168 -20.98 4.16 -8.83
C ILE A 168 -21.64 4.80 -10.06
N GLN A 169 -20.86 5.06 -11.10
CA GLN A 169 -21.33 5.61 -12.39
C GLN A 169 -21.75 4.49 -13.34
#